data_AF-A0AAP9SQ16-F1
#
_entry.id   AF-A0AAP9SQ16-F1
#
_cell.length_a   1.000
_cell.length_b   1.000
_cell.length_c   1.000
_cell.angle_alpha   90.00
_cell.angle_beta   90.00
_cell.angle_gamma   90.00
#
_symmetry.space_group_name_H-M   'P 1'
#
loop_
_entity.id
_entity.type
_entity.pdbx_description
1 polymer ?
#
loop_
_entity_poly.entity_id
_entity_poly.type
_entity_poly.pdbx_seq_one_letter_code
_entity_poly.pdbx_strand_id
1 'polypeptide(L)'
;MKGWVKTAALVLVVTSYWGAYQHGRSVERAVAGQASAQRDSGDRLAEVIGERGARQEEQRRAEAQEEARAYAQEERTIADAGAADADASGQRLRSDATQLAAAVSCAGTNTAAVARGEAATRAAMVLSELFARADARAGELAKAYDQARIAGQACEASYNALIK
;
A
#
# COMPACT_ATOMS: atom_id res chain seq x y z
N MET A 1 6.82 77.28 60.41
CA MET A 1 6.08 77.30 59.12
C MET A 1 6.93 76.94 57.89
N LYS A 2 8.11 77.53 57.64
CA LYS A 2 8.88 77.31 56.38
C LYS A 2 9.39 75.89 56.07
N GLY A 3 9.49 75.00 57.07
CA GLY A 3 9.98 73.62 56.88
C GLY A 3 8.98 72.68 56.21
N TRP A 4 7.71 72.74 56.62
CA TRP A 4 6.66 71.84 56.12
C TRP A 4 6.37 71.99 54.61
N VAL A 5 6.52 73.21 54.08
CA VAL A 5 6.41 73.49 52.64
C VAL A 5 7.50 72.76 51.84
N LYS A 6 8.74 72.71 52.35
CA LYS A 6 9.85 72.00 51.69
C LYS A 6 9.62 70.49 51.70
N THR A 7 9.13 69.93 52.81
CA THR A 7 8.80 68.49 52.89
C THR A 7 7.63 68.12 51.99
N ALA A 8 6.58 68.97 51.92
CA ALA A 8 5.45 68.75 51.02
C ALA A 8 5.87 68.79 49.54
N ALA A 9 6.72 69.74 49.15
CA ALA A 9 7.27 69.82 47.80
C ALA A 9 8.13 68.58 47.45
N LEU A 10 8.98 68.12 48.38
CA LEU A 10 9.82 66.93 48.16
C LEU A 10 8.96 65.66 48.03
N VAL A 11 7.92 65.50 48.85
CA VAL A 11 6.96 64.39 48.72
C VAL A 11 6.25 64.41 47.37
N LEU A 12 5.82 65.58 46.87
CA LEU A 12 5.20 65.71 45.54
C LEU A 12 6.15 65.31 44.39
N VAL A 13 7.44 65.65 44.49
CA VAL A 13 8.45 65.23 43.49
C VAL A 13 8.66 63.71 43.54
N VAL A 14 8.75 63.12 44.74
CA VAL A 14 8.91 61.66 44.89
C VAL A 14 7.68 60.90 44.40
N THR A 15 6.46 61.34 44.72
CA THR A 15 5.24 60.64 44.28
C THR A 15 4.98 60.77 42.79
N SER A 16 5.28 61.91 42.17
CA SER A 16 5.19 62.08 40.71
C SER A 16 6.22 61.22 39.96
N TYR A 17 7.48 61.18 40.42
CA TYR A 17 8.50 60.30 39.85
C TYR A 17 8.14 58.81 40.04
N TRP A 18 7.62 58.42 41.21
CA TRP A 18 7.15 57.06 41.45
C TRP A 18 5.97 56.69 40.55
N GLY A 19 5.02 57.60 40.35
CA GLY A 19 3.90 57.42 39.42
C GLY A 19 4.37 57.19 37.98
N ALA A 20 5.30 58.02 37.50
CA ALA A 20 5.91 57.87 36.18
C ALA A 20 6.66 56.53 36.03
N TYR A 21 7.44 56.13 37.05
CA TYR A 21 8.15 54.85 37.06
C TYR A 21 7.22 53.64 37.05
N GLN A 22 6.15 53.65 37.86
CA GLN A 22 5.16 52.57 37.88
C GLN A 22 4.37 52.50 36.57
N HIS A 23 4.04 53.66 35.97
CA HIS A 23 3.39 53.71 34.67
C HIS A 23 4.29 53.12 33.58
N GLY A 24 5.56 53.53 33.50
CA GLY A 24 6.54 52.93 32.59
C GLY A 24 6.65 51.41 32.77
N ARG A 25 6.78 50.94 34.01
CA ARG A 25 6.76 49.49 34.35
C ARG A 25 5.45 48.78 33.99
N SER A 26 4.32 49.47 33.92
CA SER A 26 3.05 48.86 33.46
C SER A 26 3.01 48.75 31.94
N VAL A 27 3.50 49.78 31.23
CA VAL A 27 3.58 49.79 29.76
C VAL A 27 4.56 48.72 29.28
N GLU A 28 5.77 48.66 29.83
CA GLU A 28 6.77 47.66 29.45
C GLU A 28 6.27 46.22 29.61
N ARG A 29 5.51 45.92 30.67
CA ARG A 29 4.95 44.58 30.88
C ARG A 29 3.68 44.31 30.08
N ALA A 30 2.93 45.34 29.69
CA ALA A 30 1.85 45.20 28.71
C ALA A 30 2.43 44.89 27.32
N VAL A 31 3.45 45.64 26.87
CA VAL A 31 4.14 45.44 25.59
C VAL A 31 4.84 44.07 25.56
N ALA A 32 5.59 43.70 26.60
CA ALA A 32 6.22 42.39 26.69
C ALA A 32 5.21 41.24 26.76
N GLY A 33 4.07 41.45 27.43
CA GLY A 33 2.95 40.49 27.45
C GLY A 33 2.33 40.30 26.07
N GLN A 34 2.02 41.39 25.37
CA GLN A 34 1.47 41.36 24.01
C GLN A 34 2.45 40.71 23.01
N ALA A 35 3.73 41.08 23.06
CA ALA A 35 4.78 40.50 22.23
C ALA A 35 5.07 39.03 22.55
N SER A 36 4.72 38.55 23.75
CA SER A 36 4.78 37.12 24.09
C SER A 36 3.55 36.38 23.57
N ALA A 37 2.34 36.87 23.84
CA ALA A 37 1.11 36.29 23.31
C ALA A 37 1.06 36.22 21.78
N GLN A 38 1.65 37.20 21.08
CA GLN A 38 1.78 37.16 19.61
C GLN A 38 2.78 36.09 19.13
N ARG A 39 3.86 35.83 19.87
CA ARG A 39 4.78 34.73 19.57
C ARG A 39 4.13 33.39 19.87
N ASP A 40 3.57 33.22 21.07
CA ASP A 40 2.90 31.98 21.48
C ASP A 40 1.78 31.59 20.49
N SER A 41 0.99 32.55 20.00
CA SER A 41 -0.04 32.27 18.99
C SER A 41 0.52 31.96 17.60
N GLY A 42 1.65 32.57 17.20
CA GLY A 42 2.39 32.22 15.99
C GLY A 42 2.99 30.82 16.05
N ASP A 43 3.62 30.46 17.19
CA ASP A 43 4.23 29.16 17.44
C ASP A 43 3.17 28.05 17.44
N ARG A 44 2.02 28.27 18.10
CA ARG A 44 0.87 27.34 18.05
C ARG A 44 0.28 27.19 16.65
N LEU A 45 0.23 28.25 15.85
CA LEU A 45 -0.24 28.16 14.48
C LEU A 45 0.74 27.37 13.60
N ALA A 46 2.06 27.60 13.77
CA ALA A 46 3.10 26.87 13.07
C ALA A 46 3.11 25.38 13.45
N GLU A 47 2.94 25.05 14.73
CA GLU A 47 2.77 23.69 15.26
C GLU A 47 1.59 22.98 14.58
N VAL A 48 0.39 23.55 14.62
CA VAL A 48 -0.82 22.95 14.03
C VAL A 48 -0.73 22.82 12.49
N ILE A 49 -0.10 23.76 11.80
CA ILE A 49 0.13 23.65 10.34
C ILE A 49 1.13 22.53 10.03
N GLY A 50 2.24 22.45 10.80
CA GLY A 50 3.24 21.40 10.67
C GLY A 50 2.67 20.00 10.93
N GLU A 51 1.92 19.83 12.02
CA GLU A 51 1.21 18.59 12.34
C GLU A 51 0.25 18.18 11.22
N ARG A 52 -0.58 19.09 10.71
CA ARG A 52 -1.53 18.79 9.63
C ARG A 52 -0.82 18.38 8.35
N GLY A 53 0.27 19.06 7.97
CA GLY A 53 1.08 18.69 6.81
C GLY A 53 1.70 17.30 6.95
N ALA A 54 2.27 17.00 8.12
CA ALA A 54 2.82 15.68 8.43
C ALA A 54 1.75 14.58 8.39
N ARG A 55 0.58 14.81 9.01
CA ARG A 55 -0.56 13.88 8.99
C ARG A 55 -1.11 13.63 7.59
N GLN A 56 -1.20 14.66 6.76
CA GLN A 56 -1.65 14.52 5.38
C GLN A 56 -0.66 13.66 4.56
N GLU A 57 0.64 13.84 4.77
CA GLU A 57 1.68 13.04 4.12
C GLU A 57 1.71 11.58 4.63
N GLU A 58 1.49 11.36 5.94
CA GLU A 58 1.28 10.02 6.51
C GLU A 58 0.08 9.32 5.88
N GLN A 59 -1.06 10.01 5.76
CA GLN A 59 -2.28 9.49 5.17
C GLN A 59 -2.11 9.16 3.68
N ARG A 60 -1.51 10.07 2.90
CA ARG A 60 -1.23 9.87 1.47
C ARG A 60 -0.37 8.62 1.24
N ARG A 61 0.67 8.42 2.05
CA ARG A 61 1.51 7.21 1.98
C ARG A 61 0.76 5.96 2.41
N ALA A 62 -0.06 6.03 3.46
CA ALA A 62 -0.85 4.89 3.92
C ALA A 62 -1.87 4.44 2.87
N GLU A 63 -2.59 5.38 2.25
CA GLU A 63 -3.57 5.14 1.18
C GLU A 63 -2.91 4.50 -0.05
N ALA A 64 -1.78 5.06 -0.52
CA ALA A 64 -1.04 4.49 -1.66
C ALA A 64 -0.46 3.09 -1.37
N GLN A 65 -0.11 2.78 -0.11
CA GLN A 65 0.29 1.43 0.30
C GLN A 65 -0.90 0.46 0.37
N GLU A 66 -2.08 0.94 0.78
CA GLU A 66 -3.31 0.14 0.80
C GLU A 66 -3.78 -0.18 -0.62
N GLU A 67 -3.78 0.79 -1.53
CA GLU A 67 -4.08 0.61 -2.96
C GLU A 67 -3.12 -0.43 -3.60
N ALA A 68 -1.81 -0.30 -3.37
CA ALA A 68 -0.83 -1.26 -3.87
C ALA A 68 -1.05 -2.70 -3.35
N ARG A 69 -1.51 -2.85 -2.10
CA ARG A 69 -1.87 -4.15 -1.50
C ARG A 69 -3.17 -4.71 -2.06
N ALA A 70 -4.19 -3.86 -2.22
CA ALA A 70 -5.49 -4.22 -2.76
C ALA A 70 -5.34 -4.73 -4.21
N TYR A 71 -4.63 -3.98 -5.06
CA TYR A 71 -4.36 -4.38 -6.43
C TYR A 71 -3.56 -5.70 -6.52
N ALA A 72 -2.54 -5.87 -5.68
CA ALA A 72 -1.78 -7.13 -5.63
C ALA A 72 -2.63 -8.33 -5.14
N GLN A 73 -3.62 -8.10 -4.28
CA GLN A 73 -4.55 -9.14 -3.83
C GLN A 73 -5.60 -9.48 -4.90
N GLU A 74 -6.05 -8.50 -5.67
CA GLU A 74 -6.93 -8.68 -6.82
C GLU A 74 -6.25 -9.51 -7.92
N GLU A 75 -5.05 -9.12 -8.36
CA GLU A 75 -4.25 -9.87 -9.34
C GLU A 75 -3.99 -11.32 -8.89
N ARG A 76 -3.71 -11.57 -7.59
CA ARG A 76 -3.59 -12.94 -7.05
C ARG A 76 -4.88 -13.72 -7.19
N THR A 77 -6.01 -13.12 -6.84
CA THR A 77 -7.32 -13.76 -6.92
C THR A 77 -7.67 -14.13 -8.36
N ILE A 78 -7.32 -13.27 -9.33
CA ILE A 78 -7.48 -13.52 -10.77
C ILE A 78 -6.55 -14.65 -11.22
N ALA A 79 -5.27 -14.64 -10.83
CA ALA A 79 -4.30 -15.66 -11.19
C ALA A 79 -4.66 -17.04 -10.61
N ASP A 80 -5.06 -17.11 -9.33
CA ASP A 80 -5.49 -18.35 -8.68
C ASP A 80 -6.77 -18.92 -9.32
N ALA A 81 -7.74 -18.05 -9.68
CA ALA A 81 -8.94 -18.47 -10.40
C ALA A 81 -8.65 -18.98 -11.81
N GLY A 82 -7.80 -18.28 -12.57
CA GLY A 82 -7.36 -18.70 -13.91
C GLY A 82 -6.57 -20.02 -13.88
N ALA A 83 -5.72 -20.20 -12.87
CA ALA A 83 -4.99 -21.43 -12.66
C ALA A 83 -5.90 -22.62 -12.31
N ALA A 84 -6.95 -22.39 -11.51
CA ALA A 84 -7.95 -23.39 -11.18
C ALA A 84 -8.82 -23.79 -12.40
N ASP A 85 -9.22 -22.83 -13.24
CA ASP A 85 -9.96 -23.14 -14.48
C ASP A 85 -9.09 -23.84 -15.53
N ALA A 86 -7.80 -23.50 -15.61
CA ALA A 86 -6.83 -24.22 -16.44
C ALA A 86 -6.67 -25.68 -15.99
N ASP A 87 -6.47 -25.93 -14.68
CA ASP A 87 -6.39 -27.27 -14.11
C ASP A 87 -7.69 -28.07 -14.39
N ALA A 88 -8.86 -27.45 -14.19
CA ALA A 88 -10.17 -28.07 -14.44
C ALA A 88 -10.38 -28.38 -15.93
N SER A 89 -9.98 -27.47 -16.82
CA SER A 89 -10.04 -27.65 -18.27
C SER A 89 -9.13 -28.78 -18.75
N GLY A 90 -7.91 -28.87 -18.22
CA GLY A 90 -7.00 -29.99 -18.48
C GLY A 90 -7.54 -31.33 -17.98
N GLN A 91 -8.21 -31.36 -16.82
CA GLN A 91 -8.88 -32.57 -16.32
C GLN A 91 -10.04 -33.01 -17.22
N ARG A 92 -10.90 -32.07 -17.66
CA ARG A 92 -11.99 -32.37 -18.62
C ARG A 92 -11.43 -32.93 -19.93
N LEU A 93 -10.43 -32.26 -20.52
CA LEU A 93 -9.79 -32.71 -21.76
C LEU A 93 -9.20 -34.12 -21.64
N ARG A 94 -8.55 -34.45 -20.50
CA ARG A 94 -8.05 -35.81 -20.23
C ARG A 94 -9.20 -36.82 -20.12
N SER A 95 -10.27 -36.49 -19.40
CA SER A 95 -11.47 -37.33 -19.29
C SER A 95 -12.08 -37.61 -20.68
N ASP A 96 -12.35 -36.57 -21.46
CA ASP A 96 -12.96 -36.68 -22.79
C ASP A 96 -12.07 -37.48 -23.74
N ALA A 97 -10.75 -37.29 -23.69
CA ALA A 97 -9.79 -38.08 -24.47
C ALA A 97 -9.81 -39.56 -24.07
N THR A 98 -9.90 -39.90 -22.78
CA THR A 98 -10.00 -41.30 -22.34
C THR A 98 -11.34 -41.93 -22.72
N GLN A 99 -12.46 -41.20 -22.63
CA GLN A 99 -13.77 -41.67 -23.06
C GLN A 99 -13.82 -41.89 -24.58
N LEU A 100 -13.27 -40.96 -25.36
CA LEU A 100 -13.13 -41.11 -26.80
C LEU A 100 -12.28 -42.35 -27.13
N ALA A 101 -11.10 -42.50 -26.53
CA ALA A 101 -10.22 -43.65 -26.75
C ALA A 101 -10.92 -44.99 -26.45
N ALA A 102 -11.68 -45.06 -25.35
CA ALA A 102 -12.50 -46.23 -25.03
C ALA A 102 -13.57 -46.48 -26.12
N ALA A 103 -14.28 -45.45 -26.58
CA ALA A 103 -15.29 -45.58 -27.62
C ALA A 103 -14.72 -46.06 -28.98
N VAL A 104 -13.55 -45.55 -29.41
CA VAL A 104 -12.93 -46.02 -30.68
C VAL A 104 -12.28 -47.40 -30.55
N SER A 105 -11.90 -47.82 -29.34
CA SER A 105 -11.28 -49.15 -29.12
C SER A 105 -12.23 -50.34 -29.42
N CYS A 106 -13.54 -50.09 -29.49
CA CYS A 106 -14.57 -51.08 -29.84
C CYS A 106 -14.69 -51.37 -31.35
N ALA A 107 -13.79 -50.86 -32.20
CA ALA A 107 -13.91 -50.90 -33.67
C ALA A 107 -13.48 -52.22 -34.34
N GLY A 108 -14.35 -53.24 -34.28
CA GLY A 108 -14.47 -54.27 -35.34
C GLY A 108 -13.53 -55.50 -35.25
N THR A 109 -14.05 -56.64 -35.72
CA THR A 109 -13.41 -57.97 -35.67
C THR A 109 -12.21 -58.18 -36.62
N ASN A 110 -11.72 -57.12 -37.29
CA ASN A 110 -10.70 -57.24 -38.33
C ASN A 110 -9.27 -57.20 -37.73
N THR A 111 -8.82 -58.37 -37.26
CA THR A 111 -7.52 -58.57 -36.61
C THR A 111 -6.32 -58.07 -37.43
N ALA A 112 -6.40 -58.14 -38.77
CA ALA A 112 -5.35 -57.64 -39.67
C ALA A 112 -5.25 -56.10 -39.71
N ALA A 113 -6.31 -55.38 -39.33
CA ALA A 113 -6.25 -53.92 -39.12
C ALA A 113 -5.68 -53.58 -37.74
N VAL A 114 -6.10 -54.31 -36.70
CA VAL A 114 -5.59 -54.17 -35.32
C VAL A 114 -4.07 -54.38 -35.27
N ALA A 115 -3.56 -55.45 -35.88
CA ALA A 115 -2.12 -55.74 -35.93
C ALA A 115 -1.30 -54.63 -36.62
N ARG A 116 -1.87 -53.95 -37.63
CA ARG A 116 -1.23 -52.78 -38.28
C ARG A 116 -1.31 -51.50 -37.44
N GLY A 117 -2.29 -51.40 -36.55
CA GLY A 117 -2.48 -50.24 -35.66
C GLY A 117 -1.62 -50.26 -34.39
N GLU A 118 -1.12 -51.42 -33.97
CA GLU A 118 -0.46 -51.61 -32.66
C GLU A 118 0.78 -50.72 -32.42
N ALA A 119 1.51 -50.35 -33.49
CA ALA A 119 2.60 -49.38 -33.41
C ALA A 119 2.09 -47.94 -33.17
N ALA A 120 0.99 -47.55 -33.83
CA ALA A 120 0.36 -46.24 -33.66
C ALA A 120 -0.27 -46.10 -32.26
N THR A 121 -0.90 -47.15 -31.73
CA THR A 121 -1.43 -47.16 -30.35
C THR A 121 -0.31 -46.97 -29.32
N ARG A 122 0.84 -47.64 -29.48
CA ARG A 122 2.02 -47.43 -28.62
C ARG A 122 2.57 -46.02 -28.71
N ALA A 123 2.67 -45.45 -29.91
CA ALA A 123 3.08 -44.06 -30.10
C ALA A 123 2.11 -43.07 -29.44
N ALA A 124 0.80 -43.30 -29.58
CA ALA A 124 -0.23 -42.46 -28.96
C ALA A 124 -0.15 -42.47 -27.42
N MET A 125 0.05 -43.63 -26.79
CA MET A 125 0.24 -43.73 -25.33
C MET A 125 1.47 -42.96 -24.82
N VAL A 126 2.59 -43.03 -25.55
CA VAL A 126 3.80 -42.27 -25.21
C VAL A 126 3.57 -40.77 -25.38
N LEU A 127 2.91 -40.35 -26.46
CA LEU A 127 2.58 -38.93 -26.69
C LEU A 127 1.60 -38.38 -25.66
N SER A 128 0.59 -39.14 -25.22
CA SER A 128 -0.34 -38.70 -24.17
C SER A 128 0.34 -38.54 -22.82
N GLU A 129 1.27 -39.43 -22.48
CA GLU A 129 2.06 -39.34 -21.23
C GLU A 129 3.04 -38.15 -21.27
N LEU A 130 3.72 -37.94 -22.39
CA LEU A 130 4.59 -36.77 -22.58
C LEU A 130 3.79 -35.46 -22.53
N PHE A 131 2.61 -35.41 -23.16
CA PHE A 131 1.72 -34.26 -23.11
C PHE A 131 1.24 -33.98 -21.68
N ALA A 132 0.80 -34.99 -20.93
CA ALA A 132 0.35 -34.82 -19.55
C ALA A 132 1.46 -34.27 -18.63
N ARG A 133 2.71 -34.74 -18.78
CA ARG A 133 3.86 -34.21 -18.04
C ARG A 133 4.23 -32.79 -18.45
N ALA A 134 4.16 -32.48 -19.75
CA ALA A 134 4.45 -31.14 -20.27
C ALA A 134 3.39 -30.12 -19.81
N ASP A 135 2.11 -30.48 -19.88
CA ASP A 135 0.96 -29.71 -19.40
C ASP A 135 1.08 -29.40 -17.90
N ALA A 136 1.29 -30.43 -17.07
CA ALA A 136 1.49 -30.27 -15.63
C ALA A 136 2.68 -29.34 -15.31
N ARG A 137 3.82 -29.52 -16.01
CA ARG A 137 4.99 -28.68 -15.79
C ARG A 137 4.80 -27.23 -16.28
N ALA A 138 4.06 -27.03 -17.37
CA ALA A 138 3.69 -25.70 -17.84
C ALA A 138 2.79 -24.98 -16.83
N GLY A 139 1.80 -25.69 -16.26
CA GLY A 139 0.92 -25.18 -15.20
C GLY A 139 1.66 -24.79 -13.92
N GLU A 140 2.61 -25.61 -13.45
CA GLU A 140 3.49 -25.26 -12.32
C GLU A 140 4.32 -24.00 -12.59
N LEU A 141 4.89 -23.89 -13.79
CA LEU A 141 5.70 -22.73 -14.18
C LEU A 141 4.84 -21.47 -14.31
N ALA A 142 3.64 -21.55 -14.90
CA ALA A 142 2.72 -20.43 -15.00
C ALA A 142 2.36 -19.88 -13.61
N LYS A 143 1.91 -20.76 -12.69
CA LYS A 143 1.62 -20.42 -11.28
C LYS A 143 2.79 -19.71 -10.61
N ALA A 144 4.02 -20.23 -10.78
CA ALA A 144 5.22 -19.62 -10.21
C ALA A 144 5.57 -18.25 -10.83
N TYR A 145 5.45 -18.09 -12.14
CA TYR A 145 5.73 -16.83 -12.83
C TYR A 145 4.69 -15.75 -12.54
N ASP A 146 3.40 -16.10 -12.44
CA ASP A 146 2.35 -15.16 -12.05
C ASP A 146 2.55 -14.67 -10.61
N GLN A 147 2.84 -15.59 -9.67
CA GLN A 147 3.18 -15.21 -8.29
C GLN A 147 4.42 -14.30 -8.23
N ALA A 148 5.46 -14.60 -9.00
CA ALA A 148 6.67 -13.77 -9.07
C ALA A 148 6.40 -12.39 -9.70
N ARG A 149 5.62 -12.33 -10.79
CA ARG A 149 5.19 -11.08 -11.44
C ARG A 149 4.42 -10.19 -10.47
N ILE A 150 3.40 -10.74 -9.81
CA ILE A 150 2.54 -9.98 -8.90
C ILE A 150 3.33 -9.53 -7.67
N ALA A 151 4.22 -10.36 -7.12
CA ALA A 151 5.11 -9.96 -6.03
C ALA A 151 6.08 -8.83 -6.45
N GLY A 152 6.63 -8.89 -7.66
CA GLY A 152 7.49 -7.85 -8.22
C GLY A 152 6.76 -6.52 -8.41
N GLN A 153 5.58 -6.55 -9.03
CA GLN A 153 4.73 -5.37 -9.24
C GLN A 153 4.24 -4.77 -7.91
N ALA A 154 3.86 -5.60 -6.93
CA ALA A 154 3.51 -5.14 -5.60
C ALA A 154 4.68 -4.46 -4.88
N CYS A 155 5.90 -4.99 -5.03
CA CYS A 155 7.12 -4.40 -4.48
C CYS A 155 7.42 -3.03 -5.13
N GLU A 156 7.35 -2.95 -6.46
CA GLU A 156 7.57 -1.71 -7.21
C GLU A 156 6.52 -0.65 -6.86
N ALA A 157 5.24 -1.01 -6.82
CA ALA A 157 4.16 -0.11 -6.43
C ALA A 157 4.33 0.38 -4.98
N SER A 158 4.64 -0.51 -4.04
CA SER A 158 4.90 -0.18 -2.65
C SER A 158 6.13 0.72 -2.48
N TYR A 159 7.19 0.54 -3.27
CA TYR A 159 8.35 1.42 -3.25
C TYR A 159 8.00 2.80 -3.82
N ASN A 160 7.33 2.84 -4.97
CA ASN A 160 6.87 4.08 -5.60
C ASN A 160 5.96 4.91 -4.67
N ALA A 161 5.11 4.26 -3.88
CA ALA A 161 4.24 4.90 -2.88
C ALA A 161 5.00 5.53 -1.68
N LEU A 162 6.30 5.26 -1.51
CA LEU A 162 7.16 5.90 -0.50
C LEU A 162 7.96 7.08 -1.05
N ILE A 163 8.24 7.10 -2.36
CA ILE A 163 9.15 8.08 -2.99
C ILE A 163 8.45 9.14 -3.84
N LYS A 164 7.21 8.87 -4.28
CA LYS A 164 6.31 9.86 -4.90
C LYS A 164 5.47 10.53 -3.83
#